data_AF-A0A382MJM6-F1
#
_entry.id   AF-A0A382MJM6-F1
#
_cell.length_a   1.000
_cell.length_b   1.000
_cell.length_c   1.000
_cell.angle_alpha   90.00
_cell.angle_beta   90.00
_cell.angle_gamma   90.00
#
_symmetry.space_group_name_H-M   'P 1'
#
loop_
_entity.id
_entity.type
_entity.pdbx_description
1 polymer ?
#
loop_
_entity_poly.entity_id
_entity_poly.type
_entity_poly.pdbx_seq_one_letter_code
_entity_poly.pdbx_strand_id
1 'polypeptide(L)'
;MDWSIEKGLTSFITTRIQDQLPSNFKYDVQVIESAEDFIKLDFLLALGGDGTMLSAARAVGNRNTPILGIHLGELGFLAEVTSNEMFDRLNMVESGNYGLQKRMVIKAEINN
;
A
#
# COMPACT_ATOMS: atom_id res chain seq x y z
N MET A 1 -0.56 10.58 8.32
CA MET A 1 -2.03 10.50 8.23
C MET A 1 -2.67 11.85 7.94
N ASP A 2 -2.00 12.99 8.16
CA ASP A 2 -2.61 14.31 7.92
C ASP A 2 -3.13 14.47 6.48
N TRP A 3 -2.38 14.00 5.49
CA TRP A 3 -2.79 14.03 4.08
C TRP A 3 -4.12 13.29 3.82
N SER A 4 -4.29 12.06 4.35
CA SER A 4 -5.53 11.31 4.11
C SER A 4 -6.72 11.98 4.78
N ILE A 5 -6.52 12.58 5.96
CA ILE A 5 -7.56 13.35 6.67
C ILE A 5 -7.95 14.60 5.87
N GLU A 6 -6.97 15.35 5.37
CA GLU A 6 -7.20 16.53 4.53
C GLU A 6 -8.04 16.20 3.30
N LYS A 7 -7.82 15.02 2.70
CA LYS A 7 -8.56 14.54 1.53
C LYS A 7 -9.86 13.80 1.88
N GLY A 8 -10.23 13.71 3.17
CA GLY A 8 -11.45 13.01 3.61
C GLY A 8 -11.42 11.50 3.38
N LEU A 9 -10.23 10.90 3.31
CA LEU A 9 -10.03 9.48 3.05
C LEU A 9 -10.04 8.67 4.35
N THR A 10 -10.67 7.49 4.29
CA THR A 10 -10.58 6.50 5.37
C THR A 10 -9.25 5.78 5.30
N SER A 11 -8.50 5.77 6.40
CA SER A 11 -7.17 5.15 6.45
C SER A 11 -7.22 3.77 7.09
N PHE A 12 -6.63 2.80 6.40
CA PHE A 12 -6.44 1.44 6.89
C PHE A 12 -4.95 1.16 7.14
N ILE A 13 -4.64 0.37 8.16
CA ILE A 13 -3.29 -0.11 8.46
C ILE A 13 -3.26 -1.62 8.61
N THR A 14 -2.12 -2.23 8.32
CA THR A 14 -1.90 -3.65 8.61
C THR A 14 -1.69 -3.88 10.10
N THR A 15 -2.02 -5.07 10.61
CA THR A 15 -1.69 -5.51 11.98
C THR A 15 -0.22 -5.29 12.33
N ARG A 16 0.71 -5.57 11.39
CA ARG A 16 2.15 -5.31 11.57
C ARG A 16 2.48 -3.85 11.89
N ILE A 17 1.75 -2.90 11.30
CA ILE A 17 1.93 -1.47 11.61
C ILE A 17 1.30 -1.16 12.96
N GLN A 18 0.10 -1.68 13.22
CA GLN A 18 -0.62 -1.50 14.48
C GLN A 18 0.24 -1.90 15.69
N ASP A 19 0.91 -3.07 15.62
CA ASP A 19 1.78 -3.59 16.67
C ASP A 19 3.02 -2.73 16.95
N GLN A 20 3.37 -1.83 16.02
CA GLN A 20 4.55 -0.96 16.08
C GLN A 20 4.18 0.52 16.26
N LEU A 21 2.90 0.85 16.40
CA LEU A 21 2.48 2.23 16.60
C LEU A 21 3.01 2.76 17.94
N PRO A 22 3.54 4.00 17.96
CA PRO A 22 3.95 4.61 19.20
C PRO A 22 2.72 4.93 20.06
N SER A 23 2.89 4.94 21.39
CA SER A 23 1.77 5.14 22.33
C SER A 23 1.05 6.49 22.18
N ASN A 24 1.69 7.46 21.53
CA ASN A 24 1.13 8.78 21.24
C ASN A 24 0.51 8.89 19.84
N PHE A 25 0.33 7.78 19.12
CA PHE A 25 -0.37 7.77 17.85
C PHE A 25 -1.83 8.20 18.06
N LYS A 26 -2.22 9.29 17.40
CA LYS A 26 -3.47 10.03 17.66
C LYS A 26 -4.49 9.98 16.52
N TYR A 27 -4.20 9.21 15.48
CA TYR A 27 -5.03 9.17 14.28
C TYR A 27 -6.00 8.00 14.37
N ASP A 28 -7.25 8.26 13.98
CA ASP A 28 -8.23 7.20 13.81
C ASP A 28 -7.90 6.40 12.54
N VAL A 29 -7.75 5.09 12.70
CA VAL A 29 -7.36 4.17 11.63
C VAL A 29 -8.09 2.85 11.80
N GLN A 30 -8.50 2.27 10.68
CA GLN A 30 -9.03 0.92 10.66
C GLN A 30 -7.91 -0.10 10.45
N VAL A 31 -8.12 -1.34 10.89
CA VAL A 31 -7.13 -2.40 10.76
C VAL A 31 -7.58 -3.39 9.69
N ILE A 32 -6.64 -3.79 8.84
CA ILE A 32 -6.81 -4.91 7.91
C ILE A 32 -6.55 -6.18 8.71
N GLU A 33 -7.63 -6.91 9.04
CA GLU A 33 -7.57 -8.11 9.89
C GLU A 33 -7.44 -9.39 9.06
N SER A 34 -7.95 -9.37 7.84
CA SER A 34 -7.97 -10.52 6.93
C SER A 34 -7.54 -10.14 5.52
N ALA A 35 -7.18 -11.14 4.73
CA ALA A 35 -6.87 -10.90 3.33
C ALA A 35 -8.11 -10.40 2.56
N GLU A 36 -9.31 -10.81 2.96
CA GLU A 36 -10.58 -10.37 2.37
C GLU A 36 -10.78 -8.86 2.47
N ASP A 37 -10.22 -8.19 3.48
CA ASP A 37 -10.36 -6.75 3.65
C ASP A 37 -9.70 -5.93 2.54
N PHE A 38 -8.70 -6.47 1.84
CA PHE A 38 -8.07 -5.75 0.73
C PHE A 38 -9.07 -5.36 -0.37
N ILE A 39 -10.13 -6.15 -0.59
CA ILE A 39 -11.15 -5.84 -1.60
C ILE A 39 -11.94 -4.57 -1.30
N LYS A 40 -11.92 -4.10 -0.05
CA LYS A 40 -12.63 -2.89 0.41
C LYS A 40 -11.82 -1.61 0.17
N LEU A 41 -10.57 -1.73 -0.25
CA LEU A 41 -9.66 -0.60 -0.39
C LEU A 41 -9.64 -0.09 -1.84
N ASP A 42 -9.64 1.22 -2.00
CA ASP A 42 -9.47 1.85 -3.33
C ASP A 42 -8.03 1.67 -3.86
N PHE A 43 -7.04 1.69 -2.96
CA PHE A 43 -5.66 1.35 -3.25
C PHE A 43 -4.90 1.01 -1.95
N LEU A 44 -3.73 0.40 -2.09
CA LEU A 44 -2.80 0.09 -1.01
C LEU A 44 -1.50 0.89 -1.17
N LEU A 45 -1.05 1.55 -0.10
CA LEU A 45 0.24 2.23 -0.05
C LEU A 45 1.31 1.31 0.56
N ALA A 46 2.30 0.90 -0.25
CA ALA A 46 3.42 0.08 0.18
C ALA A 46 4.65 0.96 0.44
N LEU A 47 4.98 1.17 1.72
CA LEU A 47 6.12 2.00 2.15
C LEU A 47 7.36 1.13 2.42
N GLY A 48 8.37 1.21 1.56
CA GLY A 48 9.62 0.47 1.67
C GLY A 48 10.17 0.05 0.30
N GLY A 49 11.09 -0.91 0.28
CA GLY A 49 11.69 -1.40 -0.97
C GLY A 49 10.91 -2.51 -1.68
N ASP A 50 11.59 -3.19 -2.61
CA ASP A 50 11.01 -4.26 -3.43
C ASP A 50 10.39 -5.40 -2.59
N GLY A 51 10.99 -5.76 -1.46
CA GLY A 51 10.45 -6.76 -0.54
C GLY A 51 9.08 -6.37 0.04
N THR A 52 8.86 -5.08 0.32
CA THR A 52 7.57 -4.56 0.76
C THR A 52 6.55 -4.63 -0.38
N MET A 53 6.93 -4.24 -1.60
CA MET A 53 6.07 -4.33 -2.77
C MET A 53 5.63 -5.77 -3.05
N LEU A 54 6.56 -6.73 -3.00
CA LEU A 54 6.25 -8.15 -3.19
C LEU A 54 5.36 -8.70 -2.08
N SER A 55 5.58 -8.28 -0.82
CA SER A 55 4.72 -8.64 0.29
C SER A 55 3.30 -8.13 0.09
N ALA A 56 3.15 -6.87 -0.32
CA ALA A 56 1.86 -6.25 -0.64
C ALA A 56 1.16 -6.97 -1.79
N ALA A 57 1.87 -7.28 -2.88
CA ALA A 57 1.32 -8.01 -4.03
C ALA A 57 0.80 -9.41 -3.63
N ARG A 58 1.53 -10.13 -2.76
CA ARG A 58 1.07 -11.43 -2.23
C ARG A 58 -0.16 -11.30 -1.32
N ALA A 59 -0.19 -10.27 -0.48
CA ALA A 59 -1.30 -10.04 0.45
C ALA A 59 -2.61 -9.69 -0.29
N VAL A 60 -2.53 -8.80 -1.28
CA VAL A 60 -3.65 -8.47 -2.17
C VAL A 60 -4.11 -9.70 -2.95
N GLY A 61 -3.16 -10.45 -3.53
CA GLY A 61 -3.46 -11.66 -4.28
C GLY A 61 -4.37 -11.38 -5.48
N ASN A 62 -5.49 -12.10 -5.59
CA ASN A 62 -6.45 -12.00 -6.68
C ASN A 62 -7.54 -10.92 -6.49
N ARG A 63 -7.41 -10.07 -5.46
CA ARG A 63 -8.44 -9.08 -5.07
C ARG A 63 -8.40 -7.80 -5.89
N ASN A 64 -7.39 -7.64 -6.77
CA ASN A 64 -7.23 -6.55 -7.72
C ASN A 64 -7.12 -5.13 -7.12
N THR A 65 -6.90 -5.00 -5.81
CA THR A 65 -6.57 -3.72 -5.16
C THR A 65 -5.28 -3.14 -5.76
N PRO A 66 -5.32 -1.94 -6.35
CA PRO A 66 -4.12 -1.27 -6.86
C PRO A 66 -3.09 -1.04 -5.76
N ILE A 67 -1.80 -1.10 -6.10
CA ILE A 67 -0.70 -0.88 -5.15
C ILE A 67 0.14 0.30 -5.64
N LEU A 68 0.31 1.30 -4.78
CA LEU A 68 1.29 2.38 -4.96
C LEU A 68 2.49 2.10 -4.05
N GLY A 69 3.66 1.86 -4.63
CA GLY A 69 4.89 1.65 -3.89
C GLY A 69 5.71 2.92 -3.75
N ILE A 70 6.12 3.23 -2.52
CA ILE A 70 7.00 4.34 -2.20
C ILE A 70 8.30 3.79 -1.64
N HIS A 71 9.41 4.03 -2.34
CA HIS A 71 10.74 3.66 -1.91
C HIS A 71 11.26 4.65 -0.86
N LEU A 72 11.53 4.16 0.35
CA LEU A 72 12.03 4.95 1.48
C LEU A 72 13.57 5.10 1.48
N GLY A 73 14.20 5.07 0.30
CA GLY A 73 15.66 5.01 0.10
C GLY A 73 16.02 5.20 -1.38
N GLU A 74 17.13 4.62 -1.85
CA GLU A 74 17.51 4.64 -3.27
C GLU A 74 16.54 3.85 -4.15
N LEU A 75 16.33 4.27 -5.40
CA LEU A 75 15.36 3.65 -6.31
C LEU A 75 15.62 2.14 -6.51
N GLY A 76 14.57 1.34 -6.33
CA GLY A 76 14.56 -0.10 -6.60
C GLY A 76 14.00 -0.42 -7.99
N PHE A 77 13.75 -1.71 -8.26
CA PHE A 77 13.22 -2.14 -9.56
C PHE A 77 11.68 -2.07 -9.66
N LEU A 78 10.98 -2.19 -8.53
CA LEU A 78 9.52 -2.34 -8.51
C LEU A 78 8.78 -1.10 -7.97
N ALA A 79 9.44 -0.29 -7.15
CA ALA A 79 8.89 0.96 -6.62
C ALA A 79 9.56 2.15 -7.32
N GLU A 80 8.78 2.89 -8.10
CA GLU A 80 9.26 3.98 -8.97
C GLU A 80 9.16 5.37 -8.31
N VAL A 81 8.63 5.45 -7.09
CA VAL A 81 8.37 6.73 -6.39
C VAL A 81 9.26 6.84 -5.16
N THR A 82 10.00 7.94 -5.04
CA THR A 82 10.79 8.23 -3.83
C THR A 82 9.93 8.86 -2.74
N SER A 83 10.39 8.81 -1.48
CA SER A 83 9.70 9.45 -0.36
C SER A 83 9.46 10.96 -0.56
N ASN A 84 10.36 11.63 -1.28
CA ASN A 84 10.27 13.07 -1.56
C ASN A 84 9.14 13.42 -2.53
N GLU A 85 8.77 12.48 -3.41
CA GLU A 85 7.71 12.65 -4.41
C GLU A 85 6.36 12.08 -3.92
N MET A 86 6.34 11.42 -2.75
CA MET A 86 5.20 10.64 -2.28
C MET A 86 3.90 11.44 -2.27
N PHE A 87 3.90 12.64 -1.67
CA PHE A 87 2.68 13.44 -1.55
C PHE A 87 2.21 13.98 -2.91
N ASP A 88 3.13 14.32 -3.81
CA ASP A 88 2.79 14.74 -5.17
C ASP A 88 2.11 13.59 -5.93
N ARG A 89 2.65 12.37 -5.81
CA ARG A 89 2.03 11.18 -6.42
C ARG A 89 0.69 10.84 -5.79
N LEU A 90 0.55 10.98 -4.47
CA LEU A 90 -0.72 10.78 -3.78
C LEU A 90 -1.78 11.79 -4.24
N ASN A 91 -1.41 13.06 -4.46
CA ASN A 91 -2.30 14.07 -5.04
C ASN A 91 -2.71 13.72 -6.49
N MET A 92 -1.79 13.13 -7.28
CA MET A 92 -2.14 12.62 -8.62
C MET A 92 -3.14 11.46 -8.54
N VAL A 93 -2.98 10.54 -7.58
CA VAL A 93 -3.94 9.44 -7.37
C VAL A 93 -5.32 9.99 -6.98
N GLU A 94 -5.37 10.91 -6.03
CA GLU A 94 -6.61 11.53 -5.55
C GLU A 94 -7.35 12.29 -6.67
N SER A 95 -6.62 13.00 -7.52
CA SER A 95 -7.19 13.70 -8.69
C SER A 95 -7.55 12.80 -9.88
N GLY A 96 -7.36 11.48 -9.77
CA GLY A 96 -7.63 10.53 -10.85
C GLY A 96 -6.58 10.50 -11.96
N ASN A 97 -5.47 11.22 -11.79
CA ASN A 97 -4.39 11.33 -12.77
C ASN A 97 -3.34 10.22 -12.57
N TYR A 98 -3.73 8.98 -12.82
CA TYR A 98 -2.85 7.82 -12.71
C TYR A 98 -3.15 6.77 -13.78
N GLY A 99 -2.18 5.90 -14.02
CA GLY A 99 -2.34 4.71 -14.86
C GLY A 99 -2.24 3.44 -14.02
N LEU A 100 -3.04 2.43 -14.36
CA LEU A 100 -2.91 1.10 -13.78
C LEU A 100 -1.99 0.24 -14.65
N GLN A 101 -0.92 -0.28 -14.05
CA GLN A 101 -0.04 -1.24 -14.69
C GLN A 101 -0.33 -2.64 -14.15
N LYS A 102 -0.79 -3.54 -15.01
CA LYS A 102 -0.97 -4.96 -14.64
C LYS A 102 0.39 -5.64 -14.59
N ARG A 103 0.69 -6.34 -13.49
CA ARG A 103 1.89 -7.17 -13.35
C ARG A 103 1.47 -8.63 -13.18
N MET A 104 2.15 -9.53 -13.89
CA MET A 104 1.88 -10.96 -13.79
C MET A 104 2.43 -11.52 -12.48
N VAL A 105 1.74 -12.50 -11.91
CA VAL A 105 2.18 -13.28 -10.75
C VAL A 105 2.10 -14.77 -11.09
N ILE A 106 2.98 -15.58 -10.50
CA ILE A 106 3.01 -17.03 -10.68
C ILE A 106 2.59 -17.69 -9.38
N LYS A 107 1.64 -18.63 -9.46
CA LYS A 107 1.28 -19.52 -8.35
C LYS A 107 2.07 -20.83 -8.51
N ALA A 108 2.72 -21.28 -7.43
CA ALA A 108 3.39 -22.56 -7.38
C ALA A 108 2.76 -23.42 -6.27
N GLU A 109 2.57 -24.71 -6.56
CA GLU A 109 2.03 -25.71 -5.64
C GLU A 109 2.97 -26.92 -5.65
N ILE A 110 3.23 -27.49 -4.48
CA ILE A 110 3.99 -28.74 -4.34
C ILE A 110 2.98 -29.83 -4.00
N ASN A 111 2.83 -30.80 -4.90
CA ASN A 111 2.01 -31.98 -4.69
C ASN A 111 2.94 -33.14 -4.28
N ASN A 112 2.72 -33.66 -3.08
CA ASN A 112 3.38 -34.89 -2.60
C ASN A 112 2.58 -36.12 -3.04
#